data_AF-F2E3F6-F1
#
_entry.id   AF-F2E3F6-F1
#
_cell.length_a   1.000
_cell.length_b   1.000
_cell.length_c   1.000
_cell.angle_alpha   90.00
_cell.angle_beta   90.00
_cell.angle_gamma   90.00
#
_symmetry.space_group_name_H-M   'P 1'
#
loop_
_entity.id
_entity.type
_entity.pdbx_description
1 polymer ?
#
loop_
_entity_poly.entity_id
_entity_poly.type
_entity_poly.pdbx_seq_one_letter_code
_entity_poly.pdbx_strand_id
1 'polypeptide(L)'
;MSSWPERNANAINCRYTLINKETARFCGCLQQILNREESGRTIEEKTNDAHIMFKEMDLKKKKLFTLMHCYVELSKYPKWQTKELETSRKKQKKTVRASPGTSTNDLADASSVRTDATSIHRDALEHEERPDGVKKDKLRKGKADDSACKLSLETVWAAKQEKDDIKEAAKNARYAQQFELRKEEIALKKKEDARNEREDARRQFELDVRVMLIDTSGMTDMQKQFYQAKQNEILARRLQ
;
A
#
# COMPACT_ATOMS: atom_id res chain seq x y z
N MET A 1 -36.95 9.21 -10.99
CA MET A 1 -35.49 9.41 -10.96
C MET A 1 -35.20 10.47 -9.90
N SER A 2 -34.61 10.10 -8.78
CA SER A 2 -34.29 11.06 -7.71
C SER A 2 -33.10 11.92 -8.15
N SER A 3 -33.35 13.15 -8.58
CA SER A 3 -32.29 14.13 -8.83
C SER A 3 -31.71 14.56 -7.50
N TRP A 4 -30.50 14.10 -7.18
CA TRP A 4 -29.77 14.60 -6.02
C TRP A 4 -29.45 16.08 -6.23
N PRO A 5 -29.63 16.94 -5.22
CA PRO A 5 -29.31 18.35 -5.34
C PRO A 5 -27.83 18.52 -5.68
N GLU A 6 -27.56 19.38 -6.65
CA GLU A 6 -26.20 19.67 -7.12
C GLU A 6 -25.38 20.23 -5.96
N ARG A 7 -24.35 19.50 -5.55
CA ARG A 7 -23.52 19.86 -4.41
C ARG A 7 -22.47 20.86 -4.86
N ASN A 8 -22.32 21.94 -4.10
CA ASN A 8 -21.28 22.94 -4.31
C ASN A 8 -19.89 22.28 -4.34
N ALA A 9 -19.17 22.43 -5.46
CA ALA A 9 -17.85 21.82 -5.69
C ALA A 9 -16.83 22.18 -4.60
N ASN A 10 -16.87 23.42 -4.07
CA ASN A 10 -15.99 23.86 -2.99
C ASN A 10 -16.26 23.09 -1.69
N ALA A 11 -17.55 22.87 -1.36
CA ALA A 11 -17.92 22.11 -0.17
C ALA A 11 -17.48 20.63 -0.29
N ILE A 12 -17.59 20.05 -1.49
CA ILE A 12 -17.12 18.68 -1.76
C ILE A 12 -15.60 18.61 -1.58
N ASN A 13 -14.85 19.54 -2.18
CA ASN A 13 -13.39 19.58 -2.07
C ASN A 13 -12.92 19.77 -0.62
N CYS A 14 -13.52 20.70 0.14
CA CYS A 14 -13.22 20.88 1.57
C CYS A 14 -13.50 19.61 2.38
N ARG A 15 -14.60 18.91 2.11
CA ARG A 15 -14.92 17.65 2.79
C ARG A 15 -13.94 16.54 2.39
N TYR A 16 -13.65 16.40 1.11
CA TYR A 16 -12.70 15.40 0.60
C TYR A 16 -11.30 15.61 1.18
N THR A 17 -10.80 16.85 1.21
CA THR A 17 -9.48 17.16 1.78
C THR A 17 -9.39 16.80 3.27
N LEU A 18 -10.45 17.01 4.05
CA LEU A 18 -10.53 16.58 5.45
C LEU A 18 -10.50 15.05 5.57
N ILE A 19 -11.36 14.35 4.81
CA ILE A 19 -11.41 12.87 4.80
C ILE A 19 -10.05 12.30 4.41
N ASN A 20 -9.46 12.83 3.35
CA ASN A 20 -8.16 12.43 2.83
C ASN A 20 -7.07 12.61 3.89
N LYS A 21 -7.04 13.75 4.58
CA LYS A 21 -6.06 14.04 5.64
C LYS A 21 -6.17 13.08 6.82
N GLU A 22 -7.38 12.85 7.33
CA GLU A 22 -7.61 11.98 8.48
C GLU A 22 -7.33 10.52 8.12
N THR A 23 -7.78 10.07 6.94
CA THR A 23 -7.58 8.70 6.46
C THR A 23 -6.11 8.42 6.18
N ALA A 24 -5.37 9.37 5.58
CA ALA A 24 -3.94 9.20 5.31
C ALA A 24 -3.12 9.06 6.60
N ARG A 25 -3.48 9.81 7.66
CA ARG A 25 -2.86 9.65 8.99
C ARG A 25 -3.10 8.26 9.55
N PHE A 26 -4.35 7.79 9.52
CA PHE A 26 -4.69 6.44 9.98
C PHE A 26 -3.95 5.35 9.19
N CYS A 27 -3.85 5.50 7.86
CA CYS A 27 -3.07 4.59 7.02
C CYS A 27 -1.58 4.55 7.43
N GLY A 28 -1.02 5.70 7.83
CA GLY A 28 0.33 5.78 8.39
C GLY A 28 0.49 4.96 9.67
N CYS A 29 -0.46 5.06 10.61
CA CYS A 29 -0.48 4.25 11.83
C CYS A 29 -0.57 2.76 11.51
N LEU A 30 -1.46 2.38 10.60
CA LEU A 30 -1.62 1.00 10.18
C LEU A 30 -0.36 0.45 9.52
N GLN A 31 0.31 1.23 8.65
CA GLN A 31 1.59 0.85 8.05
C GLN A 31 2.67 0.63 9.12
N GLN A 32 2.71 1.49 10.13
CA GLN A 32 3.68 1.38 11.21
C GLN A 32 3.48 0.11 12.04
N ILE A 33 2.23 -0.37 12.18
CA ILE A 33 1.93 -1.63 12.88
C ILE A 33 2.25 -2.83 12.01
N LEU A 34 1.91 -2.77 10.72
CA LEU A 34 2.22 -3.84 9.78
C LEU A 34 3.76 -4.06 9.69
N ASN A 35 4.52 -2.97 9.59
CA ASN A 35 5.99 -2.98 9.55
C ASN A 35 6.67 -3.59 10.80
N ARG A 36 5.96 -3.79 11.92
CA ARG A 36 6.54 -4.36 13.15
C ARG A 36 6.74 -5.89 13.07
N GLU A 37 6.30 -6.54 11.97
CA GLU A 37 6.50 -7.97 11.68
C GLU A 37 6.11 -8.92 12.85
N GLU A 38 5.05 -8.58 13.58
CA GLU A 38 4.54 -9.46 14.63
C GLU A 38 3.79 -10.64 14.01
N SER A 39 4.46 -11.80 14.03
CA SER A 39 3.95 -13.06 13.48
C SER A 39 2.77 -13.56 14.31
N GLY A 40 1.65 -13.92 13.65
CA GLY A 40 0.50 -14.56 14.30
C GLY A 40 -0.65 -13.65 14.72
N ARG A 41 -0.57 -12.33 14.52
CA ARG A 41 -1.71 -11.43 14.78
C ARG A 41 -2.68 -11.35 13.61
N THR A 42 -3.97 -11.33 13.95
CA THR A 42 -5.07 -11.16 13.00
C THR A 42 -5.11 -9.75 12.40
N ILE A 43 -5.80 -9.56 11.28
CA ILE A 43 -5.92 -8.26 10.61
C ILE A 43 -6.74 -7.29 11.49
N GLU A 44 -7.72 -7.83 12.21
CA GLU A 44 -8.59 -7.12 13.15
C GLU A 44 -7.77 -6.57 14.32
N GLU A 45 -6.88 -7.37 14.91
CA GLU A 45 -5.98 -6.94 15.98
C GLU A 45 -5.07 -5.80 15.52
N LYS A 46 -4.46 -5.93 14.34
CA LYS A 46 -3.62 -4.87 13.76
C LYS A 46 -4.40 -3.59 13.50
N THR A 47 -5.67 -3.70 13.13
CA THR A 47 -6.57 -2.56 12.94
C THR A 47 -6.93 -1.90 14.26
N ASN A 48 -7.16 -2.67 15.33
CA ASN A 48 -7.41 -2.15 16.67
C ASN A 48 -6.19 -1.41 17.23
N ASP A 49 -5.01 -2.00 17.08
CA ASP A 49 -3.74 -1.36 17.44
C ASP A 49 -3.56 -0.02 16.69
N ALA A 50 -3.99 0.05 15.42
CA ALA A 50 -3.90 1.27 14.63
C ALA A 50 -4.82 2.37 15.16
N HIS A 51 -5.99 2.02 15.67
CA HIS A 51 -6.89 2.97 16.34
C HIS A 51 -6.30 3.51 17.65
N ILE A 52 -5.63 2.64 18.42
CA ILE A 52 -4.95 3.04 19.67
C ILE A 52 -3.81 4.01 19.32
N MET A 53 -2.96 3.64 18.38
CA MET A 53 -1.84 4.48 17.92
C MET A 53 -2.33 5.82 17.36
N PHE A 54 -3.41 5.83 16.57
CA PHE A 54 -4.00 7.07 16.04
C PHE A 54 -4.50 8.00 17.17
N LYS A 55 -5.15 7.43 18.19
CA LYS A 55 -5.64 8.18 19.35
C LYS A 55 -4.49 8.77 20.17
N GLU A 56 -3.39 8.04 20.29
CA GLU A 56 -2.17 8.46 20.99
C GLU A 56 -1.40 9.55 20.23
N MET A 57 -1.40 9.52 18.89
CA MET A 57 -0.76 10.56 18.08
C MET A 57 -1.41 11.94 18.24
N ASP A 58 -2.74 11.98 18.38
CA ASP A 58 -3.48 13.23 18.62
C ASP A 58 -3.61 13.53 20.14
N LEU A 59 -2.46 13.61 20.84
CA LEU A 59 -2.34 13.87 22.30
C LEU A 59 -3.22 15.03 22.81
N LYS A 60 -3.47 16.04 21.97
CA LYS A 60 -4.25 17.24 22.32
C LYS A 60 -5.76 17.05 22.25
N LYS A 61 -6.26 16.09 21.47
CA LYS A 61 -7.71 15.92 21.21
C LYS A 61 -8.22 14.51 21.53
N LYS A 62 -7.33 13.52 21.73
CA LYS A 62 -7.64 12.09 21.92
C LYS A 62 -8.75 11.62 20.97
N LYS A 63 -8.74 12.13 19.75
CA LYS A 63 -9.84 11.97 18.80
C LYS A 63 -9.77 10.56 18.24
N LEU A 64 -10.85 9.80 18.36
CA LEU A 64 -10.96 8.50 17.71
C LEU A 64 -11.14 8.70 16.21
N PHE A 65 -10.57 7.80 15.43
CA PHE A 65 -10.82 7.76 14.00
C PHE A 65 -12.26 7.28 13.75
N THR A 66 -13.12 8.16 13.26
CA THR A 66 -14.56 7.86 13.03
C THR A 66 -14.88 7.56 11.57
N LEU A 67 -13.91 7.73 10.66
CA LEU A 67 -14.09 7.62 9.21
C LEU A 67 -13.67 6.24 8.67
N MET A 68 -13.88 5.16 9.45
CA MET A 68 -13.54 3.80 9.00
C MET A 68 -14.26 3.39 7.72
N HIS A 69 -15.51 3.83 7.54
CA HIS A 69 -16.25 3.60 6.30
C HIS A 69 -15.55 4.24 5.07
N CYS A 70 -14.98 5.44 5.22
CA CYS A 70 -14.19 6.07 4.17
C CYS A 70 -12.90 5.31 3.91
N TYR A 71 -12.22 4.84 4.95
CA TYR A 71 -11.00 4.03 4.80
C TYR A 71 -11.26 2.73 4.03
N VAL A 72 -12.32 1.99 4.38
CA VAL A 72 -12.69 0.74 3.69
C VAL A 72 -12.98 0.97 2.21
N GLU A 73 -13.59 2.10 1.87
CA GLU A 73 -13.84 2.46 0.47
C GLU A 73 -12.54 2.88 -0.24
N LEU A 74 -11.73 3.72 0.41
CA LEU A 74 -10.48 4.23 -0.16
C LEU A 74 -9.43 3.11 -0.34
N SER A 75 -9.36 2.14 0.55
CA SER A 75 -8.39 1.03 0.51
C SER A 75 -8.57 0.07 -0.68
N LYS A 76 -9.74 0.10 -1.33
CA LYS A 76 -9.99 -0.60 -2.61
C LYS A 76 -9.13 -0.03 -3.73
N TYR A 77 -8.72 1.23 -3.62
CA TYR A 77 -7.96 1.94 -4.63
C TYR A 77 -6.46 1.86 -4.34
N PRO A 78 -5.60 1.52 -5.32
CA PRO A 78 -4.18 1.26 -5.08
C PRO A 78 -3.37 2.42 -4.50
N LYS A 79 -3.81 3.66 -4.76
CA LYS A 79 -3.20 4.87 -4.19
C LYS A 79 -3.20 4.86 -2.65
N TRP A 80 -4.13 4.12 -2.05
CA TRP A 80 -4.40 4.05 -0.62
C TRP A 80 -4.08 2.68 -0.01
N GLN A 81 -3.63 1.73 -0.83
CA GLN A 81 -3.11 0.47 -0.32
C GLN A 81 -1.75 0.73 0.31
N THR A 82 -1.69 0.61 1.63
CA THR A 82 -0.46 0.57 2.39
C THR A 82 0.42 -0.53 1.80
N LYS A 83 1.67 -0.21 1.48
CA LYS A 83 2.59 -0.95 0.57
C LYS A 83 2.81 -2.42 0.93
N GLU A 84 2.29 -2.89 2.05
CA GLU A 84 2.56 -4.19 2.65
C GLU A 84 1.51 -5.28 2.40
N LEU A 85 0.33 -4.96 1.85
CA LEU A 85 -0.57 -6.04 1.43
C LEU A 85 0.03 -6.89 0.30
N GLU A 86 1.04 -6.37 -0.42
CA GLU A 86 1.74 -7.04 -1.52
C GLU A 86 3.13 -7.60 -1.17
N THR A 87 3.85 -7.04 -0.19
CA THR A 87 5.29 -7.32 -0.01
C THR A 87 5.63 -8.46 0.94
N SER A 88 4.66 -9.04 1.66
CA SER A 88 4.87 -10.15 2.60
C SER A 88 5.20 -11.50 1.93
N ARG A 89 5.32 -11.57 0.59
CA ARG A 89 5.75 -12.78 -0.16
C ARG A 89 7.12 -12.70 -0.84
N LYS A 90 7.89 -11.61 -0.71
CA LYS A 90 9.24 -11.52 -1.33
C LYS A 90 10.35 -11.38 -0.31
N LYS A 91 10.84 -12.56 0.12
CA LYS A 91 12.22 -12.88 0.49
C LYS A 91 12.98 -11.83 1.31
N GLN A 92 13.10 -12.13 2.60
CA GLN A 92 14.19 -11.70 3.46
C GLN A 92 15.54 -11.80 2.72
N LYS A 93 16.21 -10.67 2.50
CA LYS A 93 17.66 -10.65 2.24
C LYS A 93 18.35 -10.39 3.58
N LYS A 94 18.83 -11.48 4.17
CA LYS A 94 19.75 -11.48 5.32
C LYS A 94 21.05 -10.78 4.89
N THR A 95 21.29 -9.55 5.34
CA THR A 95 22.65 -8.99 5.38
C THR A 95 23.23 -9.28 6.75
N VAL A 96 24.25 -10.15 6.75
CA VAL A 96 25.01 -10.53 7.92
C VAL A 96 25.72 -9.30 8.49
N ARG A 97 25.49 -9.13 9.80
CA ARG A 97 26.18 -8.27 10.76
C ARG A 97 27.69 -8.55 10.76
N ALA A 98 28.50 -7.53 10.50
CA ALA A 98 29.90 -7.50 10.90
C ALA A 98 30.07 -6.42 11.97
N SER A 99 30.55 -6.83 13.14
CA SER A 99 30.73 -6.02 14.35
C SER A 99 31.92 -5.04 14.24
N PRO A 100 32.01 -4.05 15.17
CA PRO A 100 32.96 -2.94 15.13
C PRO A 100 34.35 -3.32 15.67
N GLY A 101 35.40 -2.82 15.03
CA GLY A 101 36.78 -2.91 15.51
C GLY A 101 37.19 -1.66 16.29
N THR A 102 37.64 -1.88 17.53
CA THR A 102 38.27 -0.93 18.45
C THR A 102 39.72 -0.63 18.04
N SER A 103 40.16 0.64 18.09
CA SER A 103 41.46 1.03 18.67
C SER A 103 41.64 2.56 18.69
N THR A 104 41.95 3.04 19.89
CA THR A 104 42.39 4.37 20.35
C THR A 104 43.72 4.81 19.72
N ASN A 105 43.91 6.12 19.50
CA ASN A 105 45.00 6.94 20.09
C ASN A 105 44.99 8.40 19.61
N ASP A 106 45.42 9.25 20.54
CA ASP A 106 45.32 10.70 20.63
C ASP A 106 46.20 11.53 19.68
N LEU A 107 45.83 12.80 19.46
CA LEU A 107 46.46 13.99 20.08
C LEU A 107 46.45 15.21 19.14
N ALA A 108 46.08 16.35 19.72
CA ALA A 108 46.04 17.68 19.14
C ALA A 108 47.45 18.23 18.80
N ASP A 109 47.55 19.18 17.87
CA ASP A 109 48.12 20.51 18.16
C ASP A 109 47.88 21.51 17.01
N ALA A 110 47.96 22.78 17.37
CA ALA A 110 47.47 23.95 16.71
C ALA A 110 48.50 24.73 15.89
N SER A 111 47.97 25.71 15.13
CA SER A 111 48.42 27.12 15.13
C SER A 111 49.32 27.66 14.01
N SER A 112 48.96 28.89 13.64
CA SER A 112 49.76 30.03 13.11
C SER A 112 50.14 30.00 11.61
N VAL A 113 49.55 30.80 10.71
CA VAL A 113 49.41 32.28 10.58
C VAL A 113 50.76 33.01 10.36
N ARG A 114 50.78 33.85 9.30
CA ARG A 114 51.51 35.13 9.03
C ARG A 114 52.45 35.10 7.82
N THR A 115 52.18 35.83 6.72
CA THR A 115 52.50 37.27 6.44
C THR A 115 53.98 37.57 6.72
N ASP A 116 54.79 38.14 5.84
CA ASP A 116 54.62 39.44 5.16
C ASP A 116 55.76 39.66 4.14
N ALA A 117 55.60 40.71 3.33
CA ALA A 117 56.44 41.18 2.22
C ALA A 117 57.83 41.71 2.62
N THR A 118 58.71 41.95 1.61
CA THR A 118 59.15 43.31 1.17
C THR A 118 60.55 43.31 0.48
N SER A 119 60.68 44.06 -0.63
CA SER A 119 61.85 44.88 -1.08
C SER A 119 63.07 44.22 -1.80
N ILE A 120 63.76 44.73 -2.85
CA ILE A 120 63.76 45.96 -3.71
C ILE A 120 64.49 45.63 -5.05
N HIS A 121 64.10 46.20 -6.22
CA HIS A 121 64.82 47.18 -7.10
C HIS A 121 64.85 46.61 -8.56
N ARG A 122 64.82 47.30 -9.71
CA ARG A 122 64.59 48.68 -10.19
C ARG A 122 64.62 48.62 -11.75
N ASP A 123 63.85 49.50 -12.39
CA ASP A 123 63.90 50.02 -13.79
C ASP A 123 63.69 49.08 -15.00
N ALA A 124 62.59 49.30 -15.75
CA ALA A 124 62.60 50.08 -17.01
C ALA A 124 61.31 49.85 -17.84
N LEU A 125 60.63 50.97 -18.13
CA LEU A 125 59.88 51.29 -19.37
C LEU A 125 58.72 50.38 -19.87
N GLU A 126 57.60 51.06 -20.18
CA GLU A 126 56.47 50.72 -21.06
C GLU A 126 55.13 50.65 -20.30
N HIS A 127 54.31 51.67 -20.56
CA HIS A 127 53.04 51.94 -19.90
C HIS A 127 51.92 51.10 -20.55
N GLU A 128 51.04 50.60 -19.70
CA GLU A 128 49.86 49.77 -19.95
C GLU A 128 49.11 49.93 -21.28
N GLU A 129 48.84 48.80 -21.94
CA GLU A 129 47.56 48.59 -22.65
C GLU A 129 46.74 47.50 -21.94
N ARG A 130 45.53 47.86 -21.53
CA ARG A 130 44.54 46.97 -20.91
C ARG A 130 43.97 46.01 -21.98
N PRO A 131 43.64 44.75 -21.64
CA PRO A 131 43.02 43.82 -22.58
C PRO A 131 41.61 44.31 -22.99
N ASP A 132 41.32 44.12 -24.28
CA ASP A 132 40.07 44.51 -24.93
C ASP A 132 38.82 43.98 -24.22
N GLY A 133 37.84 44.88 -24.07
CA GLY A 133 36.64 44.66 -23.28
C GLY A 133 35.69 43.58 -23.82
N VAL A 134 35.02 42.93 -22.86
CA VAL A 134 34.00 41.86 -22.91
C VAL A 134 32.72 42.23 -23.72
N LYS A 135 32.78 43.15 -24.69
CA LYS A 135 31.59 43.68 -25.38
C LYS A 135 31.38 43.19 -26.82
N LYS A 136 32.26 42.37 -27.39
CA LYS A 136 32.03 41.74 -28.71
C LYS A 136 31.81 40.23 -28.72
N ASP A 137 31.96 39.53 -27.59
CA ASP A 137 31.59 38.10 -27.51
C ASP A 137 30.07 37.89 -27.33
N LYS A 138 29.34 38.93 -26.90
CA LYS A 138 27.88 38.84 -26.69
C LYS A 138 27.07 38.84 -27.99
N LEU A 139 27.65 39.24 -29.13
CA LEU A 139 26.92 39.29 -30.41
C LEU A 139 27.11 38.05 -31.30
N ARG A 140 28.15 37.22 -31.06
CA ARG A 140 28.34 35.96 -31.83
C ARG A 140 27.61 34.75 -31.22
N LYS A 141 27.11 34.87 -29.99
CA LYS A 141 26.32 33.82 -29.30
C LYS A 141 24.80 33.95 -29.45
N GLY A 142 24.33 34.95 -30.21
CA GLY A 142 22.90 35.23 -30.43
C GLY A 142 22.23 34.40 -31.54
N LYS A 143 22.95 33.47 -32.17
CA LYS A 143 22.39 32.51 -33.14
C LYS A 143 22.83 31.09 -32.82
N ALA A 144 22.66 30.68 -31.56
CA ALA A 144 22.44 29.27 -31.29
C ALA A 144 20.95 29.00 -31.57
N ASP A 145 20.72 28.05 -32.45
CA ASP A 145 19.45 27.65 -33.02
C ASP A 145 18.34 27.47 -31.96
N ASP A 146 17.37 28.39 -31.92
CA ASP A 146 16.17 28.32 -31.07
C ASP A 146 15.33 27.06 -31.37
N SER A 147 15.50 26.45 -32.56
CA SER A 147 14.87 25.18 -32.92
C SER A 147 15.56 23.97 -32.27
N ALA A 148 16.89 23.99 -32.08
CA ALA A 148 17.63 22.91 -31.42
C ALA A 148 17.29 22.82 -29.92
N CYS A 149 17.09 23.96 -29.25
CA CYS A 149 16.62 23.98 -27.85
C CYS A 149 15.16 23.50 -27.70
N LYS A 150 14.29 23.78 -28.67
CA LYS A 150 12.89 23.30 -28.68
C LYS A 150 12.80 21.79 -28.95
N LEU A 151 13.56 21.27 -29.92
CA LEU A 151 13.65 19.84 -30.21
C LEU A 151 14.18 19.03 -29.01
N SER A 152 15.13 19.59 -28.26
CA SER A 152 15.64 18.98 -27.02
C SER A 152 14.56 18.89 -25.93
N LEU A 153 13.75 19.93 -25.75
CA LEU A 153 12.67 19.94 -24.75
C LEU A 153 11.55 18.95 -25.10
N GLU A 154 11.16 18.89 -26.37
CA GLU A 154 10.13 17.97 -26.87
C GLU A 154 10.56 16.50 -26.73
N THR A 155 11.84 16.20 -27.01
CA THR A 155 12.42 14.88 -26.81
C THR A 155 12.38 14.45 -25.34
N VAL A 156 12.67 15.37 -24.41
CA VAL A 156 12.59 15.11 -22.96
C VAL A 156 11.16 14.85 -22.50
N TRP A 157 10.18 15.58 -23.06
CA TRP A 157 8.76 15.37 -22.74
C TRP A 157 8.25 14.04 -23.29
N ALA A 158 8.59 13.69 -24.53
CA ALA A 158 8.25 12.40 -25.13
C ALA A 158 8.85 11.23 -24.35
N ALA A 159 10.13 11.30 -23.97
CA ALA A 159 10.77 10.27 -23.15
C ALA A 159 10.16 10.14 -21.74
N LYS A 160 9.65 11.25 -21.18
CA LYS A 160 8.92 11.22 -19.90
C LYS A 160 7.57 10.55 -20.05
N GLN A 161 6.83 10.86 -21.11
CA GLN A 161 5.53 10.25 -21.43
C GLN A 161 5.67 8.74 -21.64
N GLU A 162 6.63 8.32 -22.47
CA GLU A 162 6.89 6.90 -22.74
C GLU A 162 7.23 6.13 -21.45
N LYS A 163 8.07 6.71 -20.59
CA LYS A 163 8.40 6.10 -19.29
C LYS A 163 7.17 5.98 -18.37
N ASP A 164 6.27 6.95 -18.42
CA ASP A 164 5.05 6.92 -17.61
C ASP A 164 4.03 5.93 -18.19
N ASP A 165 3.93 5.79 -19.51
CA ASP A 165 3.10 4.79 -20.19
C ASP A 165 3.61 3.36 -19.92
N ILE A 166 4.91 3.13 -19.97
CA ILE A 166 5.53 1.84 -19.61
C ILE A 166 5.21 1.48 -18.16
N LYS A 167 5.29 2.45 -17.23
CA LYS A 167 4.93 2.22 -15.83
C LYS A 167 3.45 1.91 -15.67
N GLU A 168 2.58 2.58 -16.40
CA GLU A 168 1.13 2.35 -16.31
C GLU A 168 0.74 1.01 -16.91
N ALA A 169 1.33 0.65 -18.05
CA ALA A 169 1.19 -0.68 -18.65
C ALA A 169 1.67 -1.78 -17.69
N ALA A 170 2.82 -1.58 -17.04
CA ALA A 170 3.33 -2.53 -16.05
C ALA A 170 2.41 -2.68 -14.82
N LYS A 171 1.74 -1.60 -14.39
CA LYS A 171 0.73 -1.66 -13.33
C LYS A 171 -0.53 -2.40 -13.80
N ASN A 172 -1.06 -2.05 -14.96
CA ASN A 172 -2.26 -2.68 -15.52
C ASN A 172 -2.05 -4.18 -15.77
N ALA A 173 -0.88 -4.58 -16.25
CA ALA A 173 -0.52 -5.99 -16.40
C ALA A 173 -0.51 -6.73 -15.06
N ARG A 174 -0.01 -6.12 -13.98
CA ARG A 174 -0.06 -6.70 -12.63
C ARG A 174 -1.49 -6.81 -12.11
N TYR A 175 -2.31 -5.78 -12.29
CA TYR A 175 -3.71 -5.84 -11.89
C TYR A 175 -4.50 -6.90 -12.65
N ALA A 176 -4.27 -7.02 -13.96
CA ALA A 176 -4.89 -8.07 -14.77
C ALA A 176 -4.51 -9.46 -14.24
N GLN A 177 -3.23 -9.71 -13.94
CA GLN A 177 -2.78 -10.96 -13.34
C GLN A 177 -3.43 -11.25 -11.98
N GLN A 178 -3.51 -10.24 -11.10
CA GLN A 178 -4.16 -10.39 -9.80
C GLN A 178 -5.66 -10.65 -9.91
N PHE A 179 -6.33 -9.99 -10.86
CA PHE A 179 -7.75 -10.16 -11.10
C PHE A 179 -8.06 -11.58 -11.58
N GLU A 180 -7.27 -12.11 -12.52
CA GLU A 180 -7.43 -13.50 -12.98
C GLU A 180 -7.15 -14.49 -11.85
N LEU A 181 -6.09 -14.30 -11.05
CA LEU A 181 -5.84 -15.16 -9.87
C LEU A 181 -6.99 -15.13 -8.85
N ARG A 182 -7.55 -13.95 -8.57
CA ARG A 182 -8.72 -13.80 -7.70
C ARG A 182 -9.94 -14.53 -8.24
N LYS A 183 -10.17 -14.44 -9.54
CA LYS A 183 -11.29 -15.09 -10.23
C LYS A 183 -11.13 -16.62 -10.17
N GLU A 184 -9.92 -17.13 -10.38
CA GLU A 184 -9.60 -18.55 -10.22
C GLU A 184 -9.77 -19.03 -8.77
N GLU A 185 -9.29 -18.27 -7.78
CA GLU A 185 -9.46 -18.57 -6.35
C GLU A 185 -10.94 -18.66 -5.97
N ILE A 186 -11.75 -17.71 -6.42
CA ILE A 186 -13.21 -17.73 -6.21
C ILE A 186 -13.84 -18.95 -6.90
N ALA A 187 -13.42 -19.30 -8.10
CA ALA A 187 -13.93 -20.46 -8.83
C ALA A 187 -13.58 -21.78 -8.13
N LEU A 188 -12.35 -21.91 -7.60
CA LEU A 188 -11.93 -23.07 -6.82
C LEU A 188 -12.72 -23.17 -5.51
N LYS A 189 -12.88 -22.06 -4.80
CA LYS A 189 -13.66 -22.02 -3.55
C LYS A 189 -15.11 -22.44 -3.78
N LYS A 190 -15.76 -21.93 -4.83
CA LYS A 190 -17.13 -22.35 -5.20
C LYS A 190 -17.23 -23.85 -5.53
N LYS A 191 -16.22 -24.41 -6.19
CA LYS A 191 -16.18 -25.86 -6.48
C LYS A 191 -16.00 -26.69 -5.22
N GLU A 192 -15.18 -26.22 -4.28
CA GLU A 192 -14.98 -26.86 -2.99
C GLU A 192 -16.23 -26.80 -2.12
N ASP A 193 -16.87 -25.64 -2.03
CA ASP A 193 -18.12 -25.45 -1.30
C ASP A 193 -19.21 -26.40 -1.86
N ALA A 194 -19.37 -26.46 -3.19
CA ALA A 194 -20.31 -27.39 -3.83
C ALA A 194 -19.97 -28.87 -3.57
N ARG A 195 -18.67 -29.22 -3.49
CA ARG A 195 -18.23 -30.58 -3.14
C ARG A 195 -18.58 -30.91 -1.69
N ASN A 196 -18.35 -29.97 -0.77
CA ASN A 196 -18.66 -30.11 0.65
C ASN A 196 -20.17 -30.22 0.88
N GLU A 197 -20.98 -29.36 0.25
CA GLU A 197 -22.45 -29.45 0.29
C GLU A 197 -22.96 -30.82 -0.18
N ARG A 198 -22.39 -31.35 -1.27
CA ARG A 198 -22.74 -32.68 -1.77
C ARG A 198 -22.34 -33.78 -0.79
N GLU A 199 -21.24 -33.61 -0.08
CA GLU A 199 -20.79 -34.56 0.94
C GLU A 199 -21.67 -34.50 2.20
N ASP A 200 -22.03 -33.30 2.64
CA ASP A 200 -22.94 -33.10 3.77
C ASP A 200 -24.34 -33.63 3.47
N ALA A 201 -24.83 -33.47 2.24
CA ALA A 201 -26.07 -34.10 1.79
C ALA A 201 -25.99 -35.65 1.85
N ARG A 202 -24.83 -36.23 1.51
CA ARG A 202 -24.62 -37.70 1.65
C ARG A 202 -24.60 -38.12 3.12
N ARG A 203 -23.87 -37.41 3.98
CA ARG A 203 -23.85 -37.67 5.43
C ARG A 203 -25.25 -37.57 6.03
N GLN A 204 -26.01 -36.54 5.65
CA GLN A 204 -27.38 -36.36 6.10
C GLN A 204 -28.28 -37.50 5.62
N PHE A 205 -28.12 -37.94 4.38
CA PHE A 205 -28.86 -39.08 3.84
C PHE A 205 -28.56 -40.37 4.62
N GLU A 206 -27.30 -40.64 4.96
CA GLU A 206 -26.89 -41.79 5.76
C GLU A 206 -27.47 -41.74 7.18
N LEU A 207 -27.45 -40.56 7.82
CA LEU A 207 -28.07 -40.35 9.13
C LEU A 207 -29.58 -40.57 9.09
N ASP A 208 -30.26 -40.02 8.08
CA ASP A 208 -31.69 -40.20 7.86
C ASP A 208 -32.04 -41.69 7.66
N VAL A 209 -31.25 -42.43 6.87
CA VAL A 209 -31.41 -43.89 6.68
C VAL A 209 -31.27 -44.63 8.01
N ARG A 210 -30.29 -44.24 8.84
CA ARG A 210 -30.10 -44.84 10.17
C ARG A 210 -31.33 -44.63 11.07
N VAL A 211 -31.93 -43.44 11.04
CA VAL A 211 -33.18 -43.15 11.79
C VAL A 211 -34.36 -43.94 11.24
N MET A 212 -34.44 -44.12 9.91
CA MET A 212 -35.47 -44.93 9.25
C MET A 212 -35.38 -46.42 9.61
N LEU A 213 -34.17 -46.95 9.79
CA LEU A 213 -33.92 -48.37 10.11
C LEU A 213 -33.96 -48.72 11.59
N ILE A 214 -34.13 -47.76 12.50
CA ILE A 214 -34.19 -48.05 13.94
C ILE A 214 -35.38 -48.98 14.25
N ASP A 215 -35.10 -50.12 14.90
CA ASP A 215 -36.15 -50.99 15.43
C ASP A 215 -36.77 -50.35 16.67
N THR A 216 -38.08 -50.15 16.63
CA THR A 216 -38.85 -49.53 17.71
C THR A 216 -39.62 -50.54 18.56
N SER A 217 -39.59 -51.84 18.22
CA SER A 217 -40.40 -52.89 18.85
C SER A 217 -40.19 -52.96 20.38
N GLY A 218 -38.94 -52.86 20.84
CA GLY A 218 -38.54 -52.90 22.25
C GLY A 218 -38.54 -51.56 22.99
N MET A 219 -38.98 -50.46 22.37
CA MET A 219 -38.95 -49.12 22.97
C MET A 219 -40.21 -48.79 23.78
N THR A 220 -40.08 -47.84 24.71
CA THR A 220 -41.24 -47.26 25.43
C THR A 220 -42.13 -46.43 24.50
N ASP A 221 -43.41 -46.25 24.83
CA ASP A 221 -44.36 -45.54 23.95
C ASP A 221 -43.94 -44.10 23.63
N MET A 222 -43.37 -43.40 24.62
CA MET A 222 -42.84 -42.05 24.43
C MET A 222 -41.65 -42.02 23.44
N GLN A 223 -40.76 -43.02 23.49
CA GLN A 223 -39.64 -43.14 22.55
C GLN A 223 -40.11 -43.52 21.15
N LYS A 224 -41.10 -44.42 21.04
CA LYS A 224 -41.73 -44.80 19.76
C LYS A 224 -42.31 -43.58 19.05
N GLN A 225 -43.05 -42.73 19.76
CA GLN A 225 -43.62 -41.51 19.21
C GLN A 225 -42.54 -40.54 18.69
N PHE A 226 -41.43 -40.40 19.41
CA PHE A 226 -40.31 -39.55 19.00
C PHE A 226 -39.70 -40.01 17.66
N TYR A 227 -39.39 -41.30 17.52
CA TYR A 227 -38.80 -41.82 16.28
C TYR A 227 -39.79 -41.81 15.11
N GLN A 228 -41.07 -42.10 15.35
CA GLN A 228 -42.13 -41.97 14.32
C GLN A 228 -42.23 -40.53 13.82
N ALA A 229 -42.22 -39.54 14.71
CA ALA A 229 -42.23 -38.12 14.32
C ALA A 229 -41.00 -37.76 13.48
N LYS A 230 -39.80 -38.23 13.87
CA LYS A 230 -38.56 -38.00 13.13
C LYS A 230 -38.55 -38.67 11.75
N GLN A 231 -39.08 -39.90 11.66
CA GLN A 231 -39.25 -40.60 10.39
C GLN A 231 -40.18 -39.85 9.44
N ASN A 232 -41.31 -39.33 9.94
CA ASN A 232 -42.23 -38.50 9.15
C ASN A 232 -41.59 -37.18 8.70
N GLU A 233 -40.81 -36.52 9.55
CA GLU A 233 -40.04 -35.31 9.19
C GLU A 233 -39.04 -35.59 8.05
N ILE A 234 -38.33 -36.72 8.11
CA ILE A 234 -37.40 -37.16 7.05
C ILE A 234 -38.15 -37.40 5.73
N LEU A 235 -39.30 -38.08 5.77
CA LEU A 235 -40.11 -38.33 4.58
C LEU A 235 -40.60 -37.01 3.96
N ALA A 236 -41.08 -36.08 4.78
CA ALA A 236 -41.56 -34.77 4.33
C ALA A 236 -40.43 -33.96 3.65
N ARG A 237 -39.21 -33.95 4.21
CA ARG A 237 -38.06 -33.27 3.60
C ARG A 237 -37.63 -33.86 2.26
N ARG A 238 -37.92 -35.14 1.97
CA ARG A 238 -37.55 -35.82 0.72
C ARG A 238 -38.60 -35.74 -0.39
N LEU A 239 -39.82 -35.32 -0.05
CA LEU A 239 -40.95 -35.16 -0.97
C LEU A 239 -41.04 -33.75 -1.58
N GLN A 240 -40.22 -32.79 -1.13
CA GLN A 240 -40.10 -31.42 -1.64
C GLN A 240 -38.97 -31.30 -2.67
#